data_AF-A0A5C6CRZ5-F1
#
_entry.id   AF-A0A5C6CRZ5-F1
#
_cell.length_a   1.000
_cell.length_b   1.000
_cell.length_c   1.000
_cell.angle_alpha   90.00
_cell.angle_beta   90.00
_cell.angle_gamma   90.00
#
_symmetry.space_group_name_H-M   'P 1'
#
loop_
_entity.id
_entity.type
_entity.pdbx_description
1 polymer ?
#
loop_
_entity_poly.entity_id
_entity_poly.type
_entity_poly.pdbx_seq_one_letter_code
_entity_poly.pdbx_strand_id
1 'polypeptide(L)'
;MTSAVRFVGVMLFVVAVIGCGGGRETGQVVQPPPPDAKFTLEKVADTGNLSAHKTQLHDELQGLGESDPEMSQELLGEYEQLTSLSDTAAIQAKAREMADKL
;
A
#
# COMPACT_ATOMS: atom_id res chain seq x y z
N MET A 1 29.79 31.39 35.19
CA MET A 1 29.17 30.06 35.39
C MET A 1 27.80 30.24 36.05
N THR A 2 26.75 30.59 35.31
CA THR A 2 25.36 30.62 35.84
C THR A 2 24.25 30.60 34.76
N SER A 3 24.57 30.59 33.46
CA SER A 3 23.53 30.64 32.40
C SER A 3 23.10 29.28 31.82
N ALA A 4 23.73 28.17 32.24
CA ALA A 4 23.45 26.85 31.66
C ALA A 4 22.27 26.09 32.30
N VAL A 5 21.72 26.57 33.42
CA VAL A 5 20.67 25.86 34.19
C VAL A 5 19.24 26.27 33.78
N ARG A 6 19.08 27.36 33.01
CA ARG A 6 17.75 27.85 32.59
C ARG A 6 17.21 27.28 31.28
N PHE A 7 18.02 26.57 30.51
CA PHE A 7 17.60 26.06 29.19
C PHE A 7 17.02 24.64 29.22
N VAL A 8 17.10 23.93 30.35
CA VAL A 8 16.65 22.52 30.48
C VAL A 8 15.19 22.41 30.95
N GLY A 9 14.60 23.47 31.52
CA GLY A 9 13.22 23.45 32.05
C GLY A 9 12.10 23.77 31.06
N VAL A 10 12.41 24.25 29.85
CA VAL A 10 11.41 24.76 28.88
C VAL A 10 11.21 23.83 27.68
N MET A 11 11.94 22.71 27.60
CA MET A 11 11.88 21.80 26.44
C MET A 11 11.03 20.54 26.69
N LEU A 12 10.38 20.40 27.84
CA LEU A 12 9.66 19.17 28.23
C LEU A 12 8.13 19.31 28.26
N PHE A 13 7.54 20.47 27.93
CA PHE A 13 6.10 20.70 28.11
C PHE A 13 5.28 20.93 26.82
N VAL A 14 5.89 20.83 25.63
CA VAL A 14 5.19 21.14 24.35
C VAL A 14 4.74 19.88 23.59
N VAL A 15 5.14 18.67 24.01
CA VAL A 15 4.78 17.42 23.30
C VAL A 15 3.50 16.77 23.86
N ALA A 16 2.77 17.42 24.77
CA ALA A 16 1.58 16.86 25.41
C ALA A 16 0.22 17.37 24.88
N VAL A 17 0.19 18.23 23.84
CA VAL A 17 -1.06 18.93 23.42
C VAL A 17 -1.34 18.92 21.91
N ILE A 18 -0.83 17.94 21.15
CA ILE A 18 -1.36 17.63 19.79
C ILE A 18 -2.23 16.37 19.85
N GLY A 19 -2.96 16.24 20.95
CA GLY A 19 -4.15 15.41 21.04
C GLY A 19 -5.35 16.32 21.32
N CYS A 20 -6.34 16.26 20.43
CA CYS A 20 -7.71 16.74 20.61
C CYS A 20 -7.99 18.22 20.29
N GLY A 21 -8.56 18.47 19.11
CA GLY A 21 -9.13 19.76 18.75
C GLY A 21 -9.92 19.74 17.45
N GLY A 22 -11.23 19.50 17.55
CA GLY A 22 -12.20 20.09 16.63
C GLY A 22 -12.74 19.17 15.53
N GLY A 23 -13.92 18.61 15.79
CA GLY A 23 -14.70 17.85 14.84
C GLY A 23 -15.07 18.64 13.58
N ARG A 24 -15.06 17.93 12.46
CA ARG A 24 -15.94 18.15 11.32
C ARG A 24 -16.55 16.80 10.99
N GLU A 25 -17.86 16.77 10.93
CA GLU A 25 -18.67 15.59 10.68
C GLU A 25 -18.34 14.93 9.33
N THR A 26 -18.36 13.60 9.38
CA THR A 26 -18.68 12.69 8.26
C THR A 26 -17.83 12.80 7.00
N GLY A 27 -16.58 12.33 7.09
CA GLY A 27 -16.15 11.31 6.16
C GLY A 27 -15.97 10.06 6.99
N GLN A 28 -16.83 9.05 6.83
CA GLN A 28 -16.39 7.68 7.16
C GLN A 28 -15.05 7.58 6.45
N VAL A 29 -13.93 7.47 7.18
CA VAL A 29 -12.68 7.04 6.58
C VAL A 29 -13.07 5.67 6.09
N VAL A 30 -13.46 5.60 4.82
CA VAL A 30 -13.56 4.37 4.09
C VAL A 30 -12.10 3.97 4.08
N GLN A 31 -11.68 3.26 5.14
CA GLN A 31 -10.47 2.48 5.08
C GLN A 31 -10.68 1.70 3.79
N PRO A 32 -9.86 1.97 2.74
CA PRO A 32 -9.97 1.17 1.55
C PRO A 32 -9.95 -0.28 2.02
N PRO A 33 -10.80 -1.14 1.45
CA PRO A 33 -10.77 -2.55 1.80
C PRO A 33 -9.31 -2.99 1.79
N PRO A 34 -8.90 -3.83 2.76
CA PRO A 34 -7.51 -4.25 2.88
C PRO A 34 -7.02 -4.65 1.48
N PRO A 35 -5.82 -4.18 1.08
CA PRO A 35 -5.33 -4.41 -0.27
C PRO A 35 -5.30 -5.91 -0.53
N ASP A 36 -6.20 -6.39 -1.38
CA ASP A 36 -6.36 -7.81 -1.67
C ASP A 36 -5.81 -8.07 -3.07
N ALA A 37 -4.49 -7.87 -3.18
CA ALA A 37 -3.76 -8.03 -4.44
C ALA A 37 -4.03 -9.41 -5.06
N LYS A 38 -4.24 -10.44 -4.22
CA LYS A 38 -4.59 -11.79 -4.65
C LYS A 38 -5.92 -11.82 -5.39
N PHE A 39 -6.97 -11.25 -4.81
CA PHE A 39 -8.28 -11.19 -5.46
C PHE A 39 -8.25 -10.42 -6.79
N THR A 40 -7.50 -9.33 -6.86
CA THR A 40 -7.32 -8.57 -8.10
C THR A 40 -6.54 -9.35 -9.15
N LEU A 41 -5.48 -10.05 -8.76
CA LEU A 41 -4.72 -10.95 -9.63
C LEU A 41 -5.58 -12.12 -10.14
N GLU A 42 -6.44 -12.70 -9.30
CA GLU A 42 -7.37 -13.74 -9.74
C GLU A 42 -8.37 -13.21 -10.78
N LYS A 43 -8.88 -11.98 -10.62
CA LYS A 43 -9.71 -11.34 -11.65
C LYS A 43 -8.96 -11.11 -12.95
N VAL A 44 -7.70 -10.69 -12.89
CA VAL A 44 -6.86 -10.53 -14.08
C VAL A 44 -6.56 -11.90 -14.70
N ALA A 45 -6.36 -12.94 -13.89
CA ALA A 45 -6.17 -14.31 -14.34
C ALA A 45 -7.41 -14.91 -15.03
N ASP A 46 -8.61 -14.52 -14.59
CA ASP A 46 -9.87 -14.98 -15.16
C ASP A 46 -10.22 -14.19 -16.44
N THR A 47 -10.10 -12.87 -16.40
CA THR A 47 -10.54 -11.98 -17.48
C THR A 47 -9.46 -11.70 -18.54
N GLY A 48 -8.19 -11.87 -18.18
CA GLY A 48 -7.04 -11.43 -18.98
C GLY A 48 -6.96 -9.92 -19.19
N ASN A 49 -7.77 -9.14 -18.48
CA ASN A 49 -7.84 -7.69 -18.61
C ASN A 49 -7.05 -7.00 -17.49
N LEU A 50 -5.73 -6.90 -17.68
CA LEU A 50 -4.87 -6.17 -16.76
C LEU A 50 -5.20 -4.68 -16.73
N SER A 51 -5.51 -4.06 -17.87
CA SER A 51 -5.67 -2.60 -17.97
C SER A 51 -6.76 -2.04 -17.06
N ALA A 52 -7.86 -2.77 -16.86
CA ALA A 52 -8.94 -2.38 -15.96
C ALA A 52 -8.54 -2.40 -14.48
N HIS A 53 -7.56 -3.22 -14.12
CA HIS A 53 -7.15 -3.49 -12.74
C HIS A 53 -5.73 -3.00 -12.43
N LYS A 54 -5.01 -2.48 -13.42
CA LYS A 54 -3.60 -2.07 -13.36
C LYS A 54 -3.32 -1.16 -12.15
N THR A 55 -4.01 -0.03 -12.09
CA THR A 55 -3.81 0.96 -11.01
C THR A 55 -4.17 0.39 -9.63
N GLN A 56 -5.26 -0.38 -9.54
CA GLN A 56 -5.68 -0.99 -8.28
C GLN A 56 -4.62 -2.00 -7.79
N LEU A 57 -4.19 -2.91 -8.68
CA LEU A 57 -3.22 -3.93 -8.34
C LEU A 57 -1.87 -3.33 -7.90
N HIS A 58 -1.42 -2.25 -8.55
CA HIS A 58 -0.20 -1.56 -8.13
C HIS A 58 -0.32 -0.99 -6.71
N ASP A 59 -1.43 -0.32 -6.40
CA ASP A 59 -1.69 0.24 -5.07
C ASP A 59 -1.75 -0.87 -4.01
N GLU A 60 -2.39 -2.00 -4.34
CA GLU A 60 -2.49 -3.16 -3.45
C GLU A 60 -1.13 -3.82 -3.19
N LEU A 61 -0.30 -3.98 -4.24
CA LEU A 61 1.06 -4.50 -4.11
C LEU A 61 1.98 -3.54 -3.33
N GLN A 62 1.80 -2.23 -3.47
CA GLN A 62 2.52 -1.24 -2.65
C GLN A 62 2.08 -1.30 -1.18
N GLY A 63 0.77 -1.45 -0.92
CA GLY A 63 0.23 -1.63 0.43
C GLY A 63 0.72 -2.90 1.10
N LEU A 64 0.98 -3.98 0.34
CA LEU A 64 1.60 -5.19 0.85
C LEU A 64 2.98 -4.92 1.46
N GLY A 65 3.70 -3.90 0.98
CA GLY A 65 5.03 -3.53 1.49
C GLY A 65 5.03 -3.11 2.96
N GLU A 66 3.88 -2.74 3.52
CA GLU A 66 3.72 -2.46 4.95
C GLU A 66 3.71 -3.73 5.81
N SER A 67 3.31 -4.87 5.23
CA SER A 67 3.25 -6.17 5.91
C SER A 67 4.44 -7.07 5.54
N ASP A 68 4.73 -7.19 4.24
CA ASP A 68 5.70 -8.11 3.66
C ASP A 68 6.51 -7.38 2.55
N PRO A 69 7.55 -6.61 2.91
CA PRO A 69 8.31 -5.78 1.98
C PRO A 69 9.10 -6.58 0.93
N GLU A 70 9.58 -7.78 1.29
CA GLU A 70 10.30 -8.67 0.35
C GLU A 70 9.35 -9.19 -0.74
N MET A 71 8.17 -9.65 -0.34
CA MET A 71 7.14 -10.15 -1.25
C MET A 71 6.58 -9.02 -2.12
N SER A 72 6.33 -7.84 -1.54
CA SER A 72 5.90 -6.64 -2.28
C SER A 72 6.89 -6.24 -3.38
N GLN A 73 8.20 -6.20 -3.09
CA GLN A 73 9.20 -5.89 -4.11
C GLN A 73 9.28 -6.94 -5.22
N GLU A 74 9.20 -8.23 -4.87
CA GLU A 74 9.17 -9.31 -5.86
C GLU A 74 7.94 -9.14 -6.78
N LEU A 75 6.75 -9.02 -6.19
CA LEU A 75 5.50 -8.90 -6.93
C LEU A 75 5.39 -7.61 -7.75
N LEU A 76 5.95 -6.49 -7.28
CA LEU A 76 6.03 -5.25 -8.07
C LEU A 76 6.91 -5.45 -9.32
N GLY A 77 8.01 -6.19 -9.20
CA GLY A 77 8.84 -6.56 -10.34
C GLY A 77 8.14 -7.52 -11.31
N GLU A 78 7.36 -8.46 -10.80
CA GLU A 78 6.54 -9.35 -11.63
C GLU A 78 5.36 -8.62 -12.28
N TYR A 79 4.81 -7.62 -11.59
CA TYR A 79 3.78 -6.75 -12.11
C TYR A 79 4.30 -5.90 -13.28
N GLU A 80 5.52 -5.37 -13.23
CA GLU A 80 6.11 -4.69 -14.40
C GLU A 80 6.20 -5.62 -15.61
N GLN A 81 6.62 -6.87 -15.41
CA GLN A 81 6.62 -7.90 -16.45
C GLN A 81 5.20 -8.16 -16.97
N LEU A 82 4.23 -8.34 -16.07
CA LEU A 82 2.82 -8.53 -16.39
C LEU A 82 2.27 -7.37 -17.25
N THR A 83 2.64 -6.13 -16.94
CA THR A 83 2.23 -4.94 -17.71
C THR A 83 2.92 -4.79 -19.05
N SER A 84 4.03 -5.48 -19.25
CA SER A 84 4.76 -5.55 -20.53
C SER A 84 4.22 -6.65 -21.44
N LEU A 85 3.39 -7.56 -20.91
CA LEU A 85 2.70 -8.56 -21.71
C LEU A 85 1.52 -7.93 -22.45
N SER A 86 1.40 -8.27 -23.73
CA SER A 86 0.26 -7.87 -24.58
C SER A 86 -0.66 -9.05 -24.90
N ASP A 87 -0.21 -10.27 -24.63
CA ASP A 87 -0.96 -11.49 -24.91
C ASP A 87 -1.87 -11.83 -23.72
N THR A 88 -3.16 -12.00 -23.98
CA THR A 88 -4.16 -12.27 -22.95
C THR A 88 -3.87 -13.55 -22.19
N ALA A 89 -3.44 -14.63 -22.86
CA ALA A 89 -3.15 -15.89 -22.17
C ALA A 89 -1.89 -15.79 -21.32
N ALA A 90 -0.88 -15.06 -21.80
CA ALA A 90 0.32 -14.76 -21.01
C ALA A 90 0.00 -13.91 -19.77
N ILE A 91 -0.85 -12.88 -19.91
CA ILE A 91 -1.34 -12.06 -18.80
C ILE A 91 -2.08 -12.94 -17.78
N GLN A 92 -2.98 -13.80 -18.25
CA GLN A 92 -3.74 -14.68 -17.36
C GLN A 92 -2.83 -15.63 -16.56
N ALA A 93 -1.90 -16.28 -17.25
CA ALA A 93 -0.96 -17.20 -16.64
C ALA A 93 -0.05 -16.50 -15.60
N LYS A 94 0.50 -15.34 -15.97
CA LYS A 94 1.40 -14.59 -15.07
C LYS A 94 0.65 -14.01 -13.88
N ALA A 95 -0.59 -13.53 -14.06
CA ALA A 95 -1.43 -13.08 -12.96
C ALA A 95 -1.79 -14.23 -12.00
N ARG A 96 -2.07 -15.43 -12.53
CA ARG A 96 -2.31 -16.64 -11.72
C ARG A 96 -1.09 -17.01 -10.87
N GLU A 97 0.10 -16.99 -11.48
CA GLU A 97 1.36 -17.28 -10.79
C GLU A 97 1.60 -16.29 -9.64
N MET A 98 1.37 -15.00 -9.87
CA MET A 98 1.49 -13.97 -8.84
C MET A 98 0.45 -14.15 -7.72
N ALA A 99 -0.78 -14.57 -8.05
CA ALA A 99 -1.84 -14.82 -7.06
C ALA A 99 -1.51 -16.03 -6.15
N ASP A 100 -0.80 -17.02 -6.67
CA ASP A 100 -0.41 -18.23 -5.93
C ASP A 100 0.71 -17.95 -4.89
N LYS A 101 1.47 -16.86 -5.08
CA LYS A 101 2.52 -16.40 -4.17
C LYS A 101 2.01 -15.66 -2.93
N LEU A 102 0.78 -15.15 -3.01
CA LEU A 102 0.05 -14.45 -1.94
C LEU A 102 -0.80 -15.42 -1.13
#